data_AF-A0AAP0NTC4-F1
#
_entry.id   AF-A0AAP0NTC4-F1
#
_cell.length_a   1.000
_cell.length_b   1.000
_cell.length_c   1.000
_cell.angle_alpha   90.00
_cell.angle_beta   90.00
_cell.angle_gamma   90.00
#
_symmetry.space_group_name_H-M   'P 1'
#
loop_
_entity.id
_entity.type
_entity.pdbx_description
1 polymer ?
#
loop_
_entity_poly.entity_id
_entity_poly.type
_entity_poly.pdbx_seq_one_letter_code
_entity_poly.pdbx_strand_id
1 'polypeptide(L)'
;MNSLVRRVSSIFKPSLFTTINPNNPSPQQLQQWRGIKVKVRDGNLEQALVVMQRKMISSGMERLIRRQQRHHMKNSEKRILARKNLERKVRSQELSRKLKSILIKKVSTLDFESSDLGSTPGRTS
;
A
#
# COMPACT_ATOMS: atom_id res chain seq x y z
N MET A 1 13.63 -55.50 0.27
CA MET A 1 13.60 -55.13 1.71
C MET A 1 14.52 -53.94 1.91
N ASN A 2 14.01 -52.71 1.90
CA ASN A 2 14.80 -51.51 2.27
C ASN A 2 13.95 -50.66 3.21
N SER A 3 14.51 -50.39 4.38
CA SER A 3 13.83 -50.01 5.61
C SER A 3 13.50 -48.52 5.69
N LEU A 4 12.28 -48.26 6.16
CA LEU A 4 11.82 -46.99 6.68
C LEU A 4 12.69 -46.59 7.88
N VAL A 5 13.43 -45.48 7.77
CA VAL A 5 13.95 -44.77 8.95
C VAL A 5 13.36 -43.38 8.96
N ARG A 6 12.18 -43.27 9.61
CA ARG A 6 11.62 -42.01 10.08
C ARG A 6 12.52 -41.48 11.18
N ARG A 7 13.30 -40.45 10.89
CA ARG A 7 14.03 -39.68 11.90
C ARG A 7 13.06 -38.67 12.52
N VAL A 8 12.48 -39.02 13.66
CA VAL A 8 11.64 -38.14 14.49
C VAL A 8 12.43 -37.80 15.75
N SER A 9 13.10 -36.64 15.78
CA SER A 9 13.53 -36.01 17.03
C SER A 9 14.09 -34.60 16.79
N SER A 10 13.36 -33.61 17.29
CA SER A 10 13.96 -32.63 18.20
C SER A 10 12.85 -32.02 19.06
N ILE A 11 12.72 -32.65 20.22
CA ILE A 11 11.97 -32.22 21.38
C ILE A 11 12.59 -30.90 21.87
N PHE A 12 11.74 -29.92 22.12
CA PHE A 12 11.92 -28.67 22.88
C PHE A 12 13.30 -28.45 23.53
N LYS A 13 13.99 -27.38 23.12
CA LYS A 13 15.01 -26.71 23.94
C LYS A 13 14.46 -25.33 24.35
N PRO A 14 14.28 -25.03 25.65
CA PRO A 14 14.02 -23.67 26.08
C PRO A 14 15.36 -22.91 26.11
N SER A 15 15.65 -22.15 25.05
CA SER A 15 16.72 -21.14 25.13
C SER A 15 16.14 -19.92 25.84
N LEU A 16 16.31 -19.88 27.15
CA LEU A 16 16.31 -18.63 27.89
C LEU A 16 17.53 -17.84 27.41
N PHE A 17 17.30 -16.58 27.01
CA PHE A 17 18.31 -15.58 26.60
C PHE A 17 18.98 -15.82 25.24
N THR A 18 18.35 -15.36 24.16
CA THR A 18 19.05 -15.04 22.91
C THR A 18 19.48 -13.56 22.96
N THR A 19 20.78 -13.33 23.10
CA THR A 19 21.41 -12.02 22.89
C THR A 19 21.16 -11.58 21.44
N ILE A 20 20.49 -10.45 21.27
CA ILE A 20 20.08 -9.91 19.97
C ILE A 20 21.32 -9.33 19.28
N ASN A 21 21.95 -10.08 18.38
CA ASN A 21 22.96 -9.54 17.47
C ASN A 21 22.26 -9.04 16.19
N PRO A 22 22.20 -7.72 15.91
CA PRO A 22 21.43 -7.15 14.79
C PRO A 22 22.03 -7.44 13.40
N ASN A 23 23.26 -7.96 13.32
CA ASN A 23 23.99 -8.06 12.05
C ASN A 23 23.79 -9.38 11.30
N ASN A 24 23.04 -10.37 11.83
CA ASN A 24 22.76 -11.59 11.07
C ASN A 24 21.45 -12.26 11.54
N PRO A 25 20.27 -11.85 11.01
CA PRO A 25 19.01 -12.47 11.38
C PRO A 25 18.94 -13.89 10.81
N SER A 26 18.90 -14.89 11.68
CA SER A 26 18.67 -16.27 11.29
C SER A 26 17.30 -16.43 10.58
N PRO A 27 17.14 -17.36 9.63
CA PRO A 27 15.86 -17.54 8.90
C PRO A 27 14.68 -17.89 9.82
N GLN A 28 14.93 -18.46 11.01
CA GLN A 28 13.92 -18.69 12.03
C GLN A 28 13.43 -17.38 12.68
N GLN A 29 14.31 -16.40 12.89
CA GLN A 29 13.92 -15.07 13.38
C GLN A 29 13.13 -14.30 12.32
N LEU A 30 13.45 -14.42 11.02
CA LEU A 30 12.67 -13.79 9.96
C LEU A 30 11.21 -14.29 9.89
N GLN A 31 10.95 -15.56 10.24
CA GLN A 31 9.58 -16.07 10.33
C GLN A 31 8.77 -15.48 11.49
N GLN A 32 9.41 -15.04 12.57
CA GLN A 32 8.75 -14.29 13.65
C GLN A 32 8.38 -12.86 13.23
N TRP A 33 8.92 -12.37 12.11
CA TRP A 33 8.65 -11.03 11.54
C TRP A 33 7.53 -11.05 10.49
N ARG A 34 6.64 -12.04 10.52
CA ARG A 34 5.42 -12.02 9.69
C ARG A 34 4.42 -10.99 10.24
N GLY A 35 3.76 -10.28 9.33
CA GLY A 35 2.73 -9.27 9.62
C GLY A 35 3.23 -7.83 9.64
N ILE A 36 2.29 -6.90 9.83
CA ILE A 36 2.59 -5.47 9.86
C ILE A 36 2.95 -5.09 11.30
N LYS A 37 4.22 -4.76 11.51
CA LYS A 37 4.73 -4.31 12.81
C LYS A 37 5.26 -2.89 12.71
N VAL A 38 5.06 -2.13 13.78
CA VAL A 38 5.57 -0.76 13.92
C VAL A 38 6.12 -0.60 15.33
N LYS A 39 7.31 -0.02 15.46
CA LYS A 39 7.88 0.35 16.77
C LYS A 39 7.34 1.71 17.17
N VAL A 40 6.79 1.81 18.37
CA VAL A 40 6.43 3.10 18.98
C VAL A 40 7.73 3.81 19.38
N ARG A 41 7.90 5.05 18.91
CA ARG A 41 9.03 5.91 19.28
C ARG A 41 8.50 7.06 20.13
N ASP A 42 9.31 7.51 21.09
CA ASP A 42 9.06 8.72 21.88
C ASP A 42 7.70 8.75 22.60
N GLY A 43 7.19 7.57 22.97
CA GLY A 43 5.88 7.41 23.59
C GLY A 43 4.68 7.74 22.69
N ASN A 44 4.88 8.06 21.40
CA ASN A 44 3.82 8.50 20.50
C ASN A 44 3.10 7.33 19.84
N LEU A 45 2.09 6.80 20.54
CA LEU A 45 1.27 5.68 20.06
C LEU A 45 0.42 6.06 18.85
N GLU A 46 -0.21 7.23 18.85
CA GLU A 46 -1.11 7.69 17.78
C GLU A 46 -0.38 7.73 16.43
N GLN A 47 0.83 8.28 16.40
CA GLN A 47 1.64 8.31 15.19
C GLN A 47 2.00 6.90 14.72
N ALA A 48 2.34 5.99 15.64
CA ALA A 48 2.64 4.60 15.31
C ALA A 48 1.42 3.87 14.73
N LEU A 49 0.21 4.13 15.25
CA LEU A 49 -1.04 3.58 14.75
C LEU A 49 -1.36 4.10 13.34
N VAL A 50 -1.18 5.40 13.07
CA VAL A 50 -1.35 5.97 11.72
C VAL A 50 -0.39 5.32 10.73
N VAL A 51 0.87 5.12 11.12
CA VAL A 51 1.87 4.43 10.27
C VAL A 51 1.46 2.97 10.03
N MET A 52 0.99 2.27 11.07
CA MET A 52 0.51 0.89 10.96
C MET A 52 -0.69 0.80 10.02
N GLN A 53 -1.66 1.71 10.15
CA GLN A 53 -2.84 1.78 9.30
C GLN A 53 -2.44 2.02 7.84
N ARG A 54 -1.55 2.99 7.56
CA ARG A 54 -1.06 3.23 6.19
C ARG A 54 -0.40 2.00 5.58
N LYS A 55 0.42 1.28 6.36
CA LYS A 55 1.03 0.01 5.92
C LYS A 55 -0.02 -1.08 5.66
N MET A 56 -1.07 -1.14 6.49
CA MET A 56 -2.18 -2.09 6.32
C MET A 56 -3.04 -1.81 5.09
N ILE A 57 -3.30 -0.53 4.80
CA ILE A 57 -4.08 -0.12 3.63
C ILE A 57 -3.27 -0.37 2.34
N SER A 58 -2.01 0.07 2.31
CA SER A 58 -1.15 -0.06 1.12
C SER A 58 -0.81 -1.52 0.77
N SER A 59 -0.62 -2.39 1.77
CA SER A 59 -0.50 -3.84 1.55
C SER A 59 -1.78 -4.49 1.04
N GLY A 60 -2.90 -3.77 1.01
CA GLY A 60 -4.20 -4.29 0.59
C GLY A 60 -4.87 -5.19 1.62
N MET A 61 -4.27 -5.36 2.81
CA MET A 61 -4.78 -6.25 3.85
C MET A 61 -6.15 -5.78 4.36
N GLU A 62 -6.34 -4.48 4.56
CA GLU A 62 -7.66 -3.91 4.91
C GLU A 62 -8.74 -4.35 3.92
N ARG A 63 -8.41 -4.30 2.62
CA ARG A 63 -9.35 -4.67 1.55
C ARG A 63 -9.65 -6.17 1.57
N LEU A 64 -8.68 -7.01 1.93
CA LEU A 64 -8.90 -8.45 2.10
C LEU A 64 -9.83 -8.73 3.29
N ILE A 65 -9.55 -8.12 4.44
CA ILE A 65 -10.35 -8.27 5.67
C ILE A 65 -11.77 -7.76 5.47
N ARG A 66 -11.96 -6.55 4.92
CA ARG A 66 -13.30 -5.97 4.69
C ARG A 66 -14.11 -6.73 3.64
N ARG A 67 -13.45 -7.37 2.68
CA ARG A 67 -14.10 -8.14 1.60
C ARG A 67 -14.28 -9.61 1.91
N GLN A 68 -14.02 -10.03 3.15
CA GLN A 68 -14.30 -11.39 3.60
C GLN A 68 -15.74 -11.76 3.21
N GLN A 69 -15.88 -12.74 2.31
CA GLN A 69 -17.19 -13.19 1.86
C GLN A 69 -17.86 -13.92 3.03
N ARG A 70 -18.91 -13.34 3.60
CA ARG A 70 -19.71 -14.00 4.65
C ARG A 70 -20.56 -15.15 4.10
N HIS A 71 -20.87 -15.10 2.81
CA HIS A 71 -21.69 -16.09 2.11
C HIS A 71 -21.00 -16.57 0.83
N HIS A 72 -21.34 -17.79 0.42
CA HIS A 72 -20.85 -18.35 -0.83
C HIS A 72 -21.42 -17.56 -2.02
N MET A 73 -20.53 -17.19 -2.94
CA MET A 73 -20.89 -16.68 -4.26
C MET A 73 -20.51 -17.70 -5.33
N LYS A 74 -21.44 -17.95 -6.26
CA LYS A 74 -21.20 -18.84 -7.40
C LYS A 74 -20.22 -18.21 -8.39
N ASN A 75 -19.59 -19.03 -9.23
CA ASN A 75 -18.56 -18.57 -10.17
C ASN A 75 -19.08 -17.59 -11.23
N SER A 76 -20.33 -17.75 -11.68
CA SER A 76 -20.99 -16.80 -12.59
C SER A 76 -21.04 -15.39 -12.01
N GLU A 77 -21.46 -15.26 -10.76
CA GLU A 77 -21.55 -13.98 -10.05
C GLU A 77 -20.16 -13.38 -9.79
N LYS A 78 -19.18 -14.20 -9.41
CA LYS A 78 -17.78 -13.77 -9.24
C LYS A 78 -17.24 -13.13 -10.53
N ARG A 79 -17.51 -13.74 -11.69
CA ARG A 79 -17.10 -13.20 -13.01
C ARG A 79 -17.77 -11.85 -13.30
N ILE A 80 -19.06 -11.74 -13.02
CA ILE A 80 -19.81 -10.48 -13.23
C ILE A 80 -19.25 -9.38 -12.33
N LEU A 81 -18.98 -9.65 -11.05
CA LEU A 81 -18.39 -8.68 -10.14
C LEU A 81 -16.98 -8.25 -10.56
N ALA A 82 -16.16 -9.19 -11.03
CA ALA A 82 -14.83 -8.88 -11.55
C ALA A 82 -14.92 -7.91 -12.75
N ARG A 83 -15.82 -8.19 -13.70
CA ARG A 83 -16.06 -7.33 -14.87
C ARG A 83 -16.53 -5.93 -14.46
N LYS A 84 -17.52 -5.82 -13.57
CA LYS A 84 -18.02 -4.53 -13.07
C LYS A 84 -16.95 -3.72 -12.34
N ASN A 85 -16.09 -4.39 -11.56
CA ASN A 85 -14.97 -3.73 -10.88
C ASN A 85 -13.91 -3.22 -11.86
N LEU A 86 -13.61 -3.99 -12.91
CA LEU A 86 -12.69 -3.58 -13.96
C LEU A 86 -13.21 -2.35 -14.69
N GLU A 87 -14.47 -2.37 -15.12
CA GLU A 87 -15.12 -1.25 -15.79
C GLU A 87 -15.09 0.02 -14.93
N ARG A 88 -15.44 -0.09 -13.63
CA ARG A 88 -15.36 1.04 -12.70
C ARG A 88 -13.94 1.61 -12.60
N LYS A 89 -12.92 0.75 -12.58
CA LYS A 89 -11.51 1.16 -12.55
C LYS A 89 -11.14 1.92 -13.82
N VAL A 90 -11.50 1.40 -14.99
CA VAL A 90 -11.21 2.05 -16.28
C VAL A 90 -11.89 3.40 -16.38
N ARG A 91 -13.19 3.49 -16.08
CA ARG A 91 -13.94 4.76 -16.09
C ARG A 91 -13.33 5.82 -15.16
N SER A 92 -12.92 5.41 -13.95
CA SER A 92 -12.25 6.32 -13.02
C SER A 92 -10.89 6.79 -13.54
N GLN A 93 -10.11 5.92 -14.16
CA GLN A 93 -8.82 6.29 -14.76
C GLN A 93 -8.98 7.25 -15.94
N GLU A 94 -9.95 7.00 -16.82
CA GLU A 94 -10.28 7.89 -17.94
C GLU A 94 -10.70 9.28 -17.46
N LEU A 95 -11.57 9.33 -16.44
CA LEU A 95 -11.97 10.59 -15.82
C LEU A 95 -10.76 11.33 -15.25
N SER A 96 -9.88 10.66 -14.51
CA SER A 96 -8.67 11.28 -13.95
C SER A 96 -7.74 11.82 -15.03
N ARG A 97 -7.60 11.11 -16.16
CA ARG A 97 -6.82 11.59 -17.32
C ARG A 97 -7.44 12.85 -17.93
N LYS A 98 -8.76 12.87 -18.10
CA LYS A 98 -9.50 14.04 -18.61
C LYS A 98 -9.39 15.25 -17.68
N LEU A 99 -9.49 15.03 -16.37
CA LEU A 99 -9.30 16.10 -15.39
C LEU A 99 -7.87 16.62 -15.40
N LYS A 100 -6.87 15.74 -15.50
CA LYS A 100 -5.46 16.13 -15.63
C LYS A 100 -5.22 16.99 -16.87
N SER A 101 -5.78 16.62 -18.02
CA SER A 101 -5.61 17.41 -19.25
C SER A 101 -6.28 18.79 -19.18
N ILE A 102 -7.47 18.87 -18.57
CA ILE A 102 -8.15 20.15 -18.31
C ILE A 102 -7.31 21.03 -17.37
N LEU A 103 -6.76 20.46 -16.30
CA LEU A 103 -5.95 21.20 -15.34
C LEU A 103 -4.68 21.75 -16.00
N ILE A 104 -3.96 20.93 -16.77
CA ILE A 104 -2.77 21.36 -17.50
C ILE A 104 -3.13 22.49 -18.47
N LYS A 105 -4.19 22.33 -19.26
CA LYS A 105 -4.64 23.37 -20.21
C LYS A 105 -4.92 24.69 -19.50
N LYS A 106 -5.59 24.65 -18.34
CA LYS A 106 -5.90 25.85 -17.54
C LYS A 106 -4.64 26.53 -16.98
N VAL A 107 -3.71 25.77 -16.44
CA VAL A 107 -2.46 26.35 -15.88
C VAL A 107 -1.65 27.01 -16.98
N SER A 108 -1.44 26.33 -18.12
CA SER A 108 -0.68 26.88 -19.23
C SER A 108 -1.30 28.13 -19.88
N THR A 109 -2.61 28.32 -19.78
CA THR A 109 -3.27 29.57 -20.25
C THR A 109 -3.19 30.71 -19.24
N LEU A 110 -3.18 30.42 -17.94
CA LEU A 110 -3.10 31.44 -16.88
C LEU A 110 -1.69 32.04 -16.76
N ASP A 111 -0.65 31.26 -17.07
CA ASP A 111 0.74 31.72 -17.08
C ASP A 111 0.99 32.77 -18.20
N PHE A 112 0.13 32.81 -19.24
CA PHE A 112 0.27 33.72 -20.38
C PHE A 112 -0.44 35.08 -20.17
N GLU A 113 -1.58 35.12 -19.46
CA GLU A 113 -2.27 36.40 -19.19
C GLU A 113 -1.55 37.29 -18.16
N SER A 114 -0.66 36.71 -17.36
CA SER A 114 0.08 37.45 -16.33
C SER A 114 1.28 38.25 -16.88
N SER A 115 1.67 38.03 -18.15
CA SER A 115 2.85 38.67 -18.76
C SER A 115 2.54 39.99 -19.50
N ASP A 116 1.27 40.25 -19.84
CA ASP A 116 0.88 41.38 -20.71
C ASP A 116 0.44 42.65 -19.97
N LEU A 117 0.39 42.67 -18.63
CA LEU A 117 -0.03 43.84 -17.85
C LEU A 117 1.13 44.80 -17.47
N GLY A 118 2.33 44.60 -18.02
CA GLY A 118 3.54 45.35 -17.65
C GLY A 118 4.05 46.40 -18.65
N SER A 119 3.45 46.56 -19.83
CA SER A 119 3.96 47.49 -20.85
C SER A 119 3.06 48.73 -20.99
N THR A 120 3.30 49.73 -20.13
CA THR A 120 2.85 51.10 -20.39
C THR A 120 3.81 51.74 -21.39
N PRO A 121 3.35 52.23 -22.57
CA PRO A 121 4.23 52.95 -23.47
C PRO A 121 4.59 54.31 -22.84
N GLY A 122 5.85 54.46 -22.45
CA GLY A 122 6.42 55.73 -22.00
C GLY A 122 6.28 56.79 -23.08
N ARG A 123 5.40 57.76 -22.83
CA ARG A 123 5.19 58.94 -23.66
C ARG A 123 6.41 59.86 -23.51
N THR A 124 7.26 59.89 -24.52
CA THR A 124 8.36 60.85 -24.61
C THR A 124 7.82 62.26 -24.87
N SER A 125 8.56 63.22 -24.33
CA SER A 125 8.39 64.67 -24.23
C SER A 125 7.84 65.39 -25.45
#